data_AF-A0A7Y2E795-F1
#
_entry.id   AF-A0A7Y2E795-F1
#
_cell.length_a   1.000
_cell.length_b   1.000
_cell.length_c   1.000
_cell.angle_alpha   90.00
_cell.angle_beta   90.00
_cell.angle_gamma   90.00
#
_symmetry.space_group_name_H-M   'P 1'
#
loop_
_entity.id
_entity.type
_entity.pdbx_description
1 polymer ?
#
loop_
_entity_poly.entity_id
_entity_poly.type
_entity_poly.pdbx_seq_one_letter_code
_entity_poly.pdbx_strand_id
1 'polypeptide(L)'
;MTTIIFGLLVFSVLVIIHEWGHFAVARWVGVRVERFSVGFGPVVFSKTWRGVQYVISALPLGGYVKMSGDDPRDRDALQPDDFFAVSWWRRVLIALAGPGANFLLAIVLGIVLAWVGITSPDAPNEIGSVDAGSVAAEVGFQDGDVVIAVDDQPVTARSGFVLGIVERENPGDASVTVLRDQSEVTLTVPESAFTDLFTGLRFPFPPIIGDVAIGTPAYSAGLKVGDRVTSINDNAIESWTDMTELIRSNPDQEIQLGISREDKNFIVPVVPMGVENNGEVTGRLGIGATSEQTFTRRFGFGEGVVVGTRAALMAVGMTFQSIGSLVTGGASLSQVSGPVAII
;
A
#
# COMPACT_ATOMS: atom_id res chain seq x y z
N MET A 1 -8.85 12.84 -16.47
CA MET A 1 -7.88 13.93 -16.75
C MET A 1 -6.91 14.15 -15.59
N THR A 2 -7.41 14.33 -14.36
CA THR A 2 -6.59 14.55 -13.15
C THR A 2 -5.56 13.44 -12.89
N THR A 3 -5.96 12.17 -12.99
CA THR A 3 -5.06 11.01 -12.81
C THR A 3 -3.90 10.99 -13.80
N ILE A 4 -4.14 11.40 -15.05
CA ILE A 4 -3.10 11.44 -16.09
C ILE A 4 -2.07 12.51 -15.74
N ILE A 5 -2.51 13.70 -15.32
CA ILE A 5 -1.61 14.79 -14.94
C ILE A 5 -0.74 14.37 -13.75
N PHE A 6 -1.33 13.78 -12.71
CA PHE A 6 -0.56 13.27 -11.57
C PHE A 6 0.39 12.13 -11.96
N GLY A 7 -0.06 11.19 -12.80
CA GLY A 7 0.79 10.12 -13.30
C GLY A 7 2.01 10.65 -14.06
N LEU A 8 1.82 11.63 -14.94
CA LEU A 8 2.92 12.27 -15.67
C LEU A 8 3.86 13.01 -14.72
N LEU A 9 3.36 13.69 -13.70
CA LEU A 9 4.19 14.38 -12.70
C LEU A 9 5.05 13.37 -11.93
N VAL A 10 4.45 12.31 -11.40
CA VAL A 10 5.17 11.25 -10.66
C VAL A 10 6.21 10.58 -11.55
N PHE A 11 5.83 10.20 -12.77
CA PHE A 11 6.75 9.62 -13.75
C PHE A 11 7.95 10.53 -14.02
N SER A 12 7.70 11.84 -14.11
CA SER A 12 8.76 12.81 -14.39
C SER A 12 9.73 12.96 -13.24
N VAL A 13 9.24 13.00 -12.00
CA VAL A 13 10.11 12.98 -10.80
C VAL A 13 10.94 11.70 -10.76
N LEU A 14 10.32 10.54 -11.02
CA LEU A 14 11.03 9.25 -11.05
C LEU A 14 12.16 9.23 -12.09
N VAL A 15 11.92 9.71 -13.31
CA VAL A 15 12.96 9.77 -14.34
C VAL A 15 14.05 10.77 -13.96
N ILE A 16 13.71 11.95 -13.42
CA ILE A 16 14.72 12.94 -13.02
C ILE A 16 15.67 12.36 -11.94
N ILE A 17 15.13 11.63 -10.96
CA ILE A 17 15.94 10.97 -9.93
C ILE A 17 16.78 9.82 -10.51
N HIS A 18 16.23 9.06 -11.45
CA HIS A 18 16.97 8.05 -12.21
C HIS A 18 18.17 8.65 -12.94
N GLU A 19 17.94 9.71 -13.71
CA GLU A 19 19.00 10.43 -14.42
C GLU A 19 20.01 11.04 -13.45
N TRP A 20 19.55 11.57 -12.31
CA TRP A 20 20.45 12.07 -11.27
C TRP A 20 21.38 10.99 -10.73
N GLY A 21 20.91 9.74 -10.61
CA GLY A 21 21.76 8.59 -10.24
C GLY A 21 22.90 8.39 -11.23
N HIS A 22 22.59 8.29 -12.52
CA HIS A 22 23.60 8.20 -13.58
C HIS A 22 24.59 9.37 -13.55
N PHE A 23 24.08 10.59 -13.42
CA PHE A 23 24.87 11.81 -13.31
C PHE A 23 25.85 11.78 -12.14
N ALA A 24 25.35 11.48 -10.94
CA ALA A 24 26.12 11.52 -9.71
C ALA A 24 27.26 10.50 -9.74
N VAL A 25 26.97 9.26 -10.17
CA VAL A 25 27.98 8.21 -10.25
C VAL A 25 28.96 8.44 -11.38
N ALA A 26 28.53 8.92 -12.55
CA ALA A 26 29.42 9.28 -13.65
C ALA A 26 30.48 10.28 -13.20
N ARG A 27 30.06 11.36 -12.53
CA ARG A 27 30.99 12.35 -11.98
C ARG A 27 31.89 11.79 -10.88
N TRP A 28 31.37 10.92 -10.02
CA TRP A 28 32.15 10.30 -8.94
C TRP A 28 33.27 9.40 -9.47
N VAL A 29 33.01 8.61 -10.52
CA VAL A 29 34.01 7.72 -11.14
C VAL A 29 34.90 8.41 -12.18
N GLY A 30 34.76 9.73 -12.34
CA GLY A 30 35.60 10.58 -13.18
C GLY A 30 35.20 10.64 -14.65
N VAL A 31 33.99 10.22 -15.02
CA VAL A 31 33.44 10.41 -16.37
C VAL A 31 32.91 11.84 -16.48
N ARG A 32 33.29 12.52 -17.55
CA ARG A 32 32.83 13.89 -17.82
C ARG A 32 31.39 13.86 -18.30
N VAL A 33 30.57 14.71 -17.68
CA VAL A 33 29.17 14.93 -18.06
C VAL A 33 29.05 16.28 -18.75
N GLU A 34 28.52 16.29 -19.97
CA GLU A 34 28.35 17.49 -20.77
C GLU A 34 27.04 18.21 -20.42
N ARG A 35 25.97 17.44 -20.19
CA ARG A 35 24.62 18.00 -19.98
C ARG A 35 23.80 17.16 -19.00
N PHE A 36 23.07 17.84 -18.13
CA PHE A 36 22.01 17.28 -17.31
C PHE A 36 20.71 18.02 -17.63
N SER A 37 19.73 17.33 -18.22
CA SER A 37 18.46 17.93 -18.64
C SER A 37 17.31 17.44 -17.78
N VAL A 38 16.53 18.39 -17.27
CA VAL A 38 15.19 18.17 -16.73
C VAL A 38 14.19 18.50 -17.83
N GLY A 39 13.41 17.51 -18.23
CA GLY A 39 12.47 17.57 -19.32
C GLY A 39 13.10 17.41 -20.71
N PHE A 40 12.24 17.50 -21.72
CA PHE A 40 12.55 17.35 -23.14
C PHE A 40 12.09 18.55 -23.97
N GLY A 41 12.59 18.63 -25.21
CA GLY A 41 12.17 19.64 -26.18
C GLY A 41 12.91 20.98 -26.04
N PRO A 42 12.28 22.10 -26.42
CA PRO A 42 12.89 23.42 -26.39
C PRO A 42 13.41 23.78 -24.99
N VAL A 43 14.62 24.31 -24.94
CA VAL A 43 15.25 24.77 -23.70
C VAL A 43 14.56 26.03 -23.23
N VAL A 44 13.99 25.99 -22.02
CA VAL A 44 13.40 27.16 -21.34
C VAL A 44 14.48 27.91 -20.57
N PHE A 45 15.35 27.17 -19.89
CA PHE A 45 16.45 27.73 -19.11
C PHE A 45 17.68 26.83 -19.18
N SER A 46 18.87 27.42 -19.24
CA SER A 46 20.11 26.65 -19.11
C SER A 46 21.18 27.43 -18.37
N LYS A 47 22.03 26.71 -17.65
CA LYS A 47 23.19 27.27 -16.93
C LYS A 47 24.34 26.28 -16.94
N THR A 48 25.51 26.72 -17.37
CA THR A 48 26.73 25.91 -17.28
C THR A 48 27.39 26.13 -15.93
N TRP A 49 27.61 25.05 -15.18
CA TRP A 49 28.29 25.09 -13.90
C TRP A 49 29.20 23.87 -13.76
N ARG A 50 30.46 24.10 -13.35
CA ARG A 50 31.50 23.07 -13.18
C ARG A 50 31.62 22.11 -14.39
N GLY A 51 31.56 22.69 -15.60
CA GLY A 51 31.70 21.95 -16.87
C GLY A 51 30.45 21.17 -17.31
N VAL A 52 29.33 21.26 -16.58
CA VAL A 52 28.05 20.63 -16.95
C VAL A 52 27.05 21.69 -17.35
N GLN A 53 26.36 21.49 -18.46
CA GLN A 53 25.20 22.29 -18.83
C GLN A 53 23.94 21.74 -18.14
N TYR A 54 23.40 22.47 -17.17
CA TYR A 54 22.11 22.17 -16.56
C TYR A 54 21.00 22.80 -17.38
N VAL A 55 20.01 22.02 -17.79
CA VAL A 55 18.96 22.45 -18.72
C VAL A 55 17.58 22.14 -18.11
N ILE A 56 16.66 23.10 -18.22
CA ILE A 56 15.23 22.89 -17.98
C ILE A 56 14.53 23.09 -19.31
N SER A 57 13.85 22.05 -19.78
CA SER A 57 13.15 22.04 -21.08
C SER A 57 11.64 22.15 -20.90
N ALA A 58 10.94 22.56 -21.95
CA ALA A 58 9.53 22.92 -21.90
C ALA A 58 8.59 21.74 -21.57
N LEU A 59 8.96 20.51 -21.94
CA LEU A 59 8.15 19.32 -21.64
C LEU A 59 8.69 18.65 -20.37
N PRO A 60 7.99 18.73 -19.23
CA PRO A 60 8.45 18.16 -17.97
C PRO A 60 8.10 16.67 -17.92
N LEU A 61 8.58 15.87 -18.88
CA LEU A 61 8.29 14.45 -19.03
C LEU A 61 9.53 13.58 -18.79
N GLY A 62 10.27 13.86 -17.71
CA GLY A 62 11.50 13.14 -17.36
C GLY A 62 12.76 13.98 -17.55
N GLY A 63 13.81 13.41 -18.16
CA GLY A 63 15.12 14.07 -18.33
C GLY A 63 16.13 13.17 -19.04
N TYR A 64 17.36 13.65 -19.19
CA TYR A 64 18.48 12.84 -19.68
C TYR A 64 19.83 13.37 -19.18
N VAL A 65 20.80 12.47 -19.06
CA VAL A 65 22.22 12.80 -18.88
C VAL A 65 22.99 12.52 -20.16
N LYS A 66 23.74 13.50 -20.64
CA LYS A 66 24.69 13.33 -21.75
C LYS A 66 26.11 13.26 -21.21
N MET A 67 26.76 12.10 -21.37
CA MET A 67 28.14 11.88 -20.96
C MET A 67 29.07 12.03 -22.16
N SER A 68 30.32 12.43 -21.94
CA SER A 68 31.25 12.55 -23.08
C SER A 68 31.63 11.16 -23.59
N GLY A 69 31.67 11.00 -24.92
CA GLY A 69 31.95 9.72 -25.57
C GLY A 69 30.97 8.60 -25.20
N ASP A 70 29.69 8.92 -25.00
CA ASP A 70 28.59 7.94 -24.85
C ASP A 70 27.93 7.56 -26.20
N ASP A 71 28.24 8.26 -27.28
CA ASP A 71 27.82 7.92 -28.64
C ASP A 71 28.67 6.76 -29.20
N PRO A 72 28.08 5.61 -29.53
CA PRO A 72 28.81 4.47 -30.08
C PRO A 72 29.52 4.74 -31.41
N ARG A 73 29.15 5.83 -32.11
CA ARG A 73 29.70 6.21 -33.42
C ARG A 73 31.00 7.01 -33.33
N ASP A 74 31.26 7.64 -32.18
CA ASP A 74 32.41 8.55 -31.99
C ASP A 74 33.56 7.88 -31.22
N ARG A 75 33.95 6.66 -31.64
CA ARG A 75 34.97 5.84 -30.95
C ARG A 75 36.41 6.08 -31.36
N ASP A 76 36.64 6.79 -32.46
CA ASP A 76 37.97 6.87 -33.09
C ASP A 76 38.91 7.87 -32.39
N ALA A 77 38.41 8.65 -31.42
CA ALA A 77 39.19 9.64 -30.66
C ALA A 77 38.71 9.82 -29.21
N LEU A 78 38.51 8.72 -28.48
CA LEU A 78 38.09 8.77 -27.07
C LEU A 78 39.17 9.42 -26.18
N GLN A 79 38.75 10.35 -25.32
CA GLN A 79 39.56 10.88 -24.24
C GLN A 79 39.53 9.96 -23.01
N PRO A 80 40.54 9.98 -22.13
CA PRO A 80 40.60 9.08 -20.97
C PRO A 80 39.42 9.20 -19.99
N ASP A 81 38.75 10.36 -19.97
CA ASP A 81 37.58 10.67 -19.14
C ASP A 81 36.23 10.45 -19.87
N ASP A 82 36.25 9.90 -21.09
CA ASP A 82 35.05 9.54 -21.84
C ASP A 82 34.45 8.20 -21.38
N PHE A 83 33.13 8.09 -21.49
CA PHE A 83 32.35 6.96 -21.02
C PHE A 83 32.86 5.61 -21.58
N PHE A 84 33.14 5.52 -22.89
CA PHE A 84 33.67 4.28 -23.47
C PHE A 84 35.16 4.03 -23.21
N ALA A 85 35.92 5.04 -22.74
CA ALA A 85 37.34 4.87 -22.38
C ALA A 85 37.55 4.32 -20.97
N VAL A 86 36.60 4.56 -20.05
CA VAL A 86 36.72 4.07 -18.67
C VAL A 86 36.49 2.56 -18.55
N SER A 87 37.08 1.97 -17.50
CA SER A 87 36.97 0.54 -17.21
C SER A 87 35.52 0.05 -17.18
N TRP A 88 35.28 -1.18 -17.65
CA TRP A 88 33.94 -1.74 -17.79
C TRP A 88 33.13 -1.72 -16.48
N TRP A 89 33.76 -1.93 -15.33
CA TRP A 89 33.08 -1.91 -14.04
C TRP A 89 32.57 -0.51 -13.66
N ARG A 90 33.27 0.57 -14.06
CA ARG A 90 32.81 1.95 -13.86
C ARG A 90 31.55 2.21 -14.69
N ARG A 91 31.53 1.72 -15.93
CA ARG A 91 30.34 1.78 -16.80
C ARG A 91 29.18 1.00 -16.20
N VAL A 92 29.42 -0.18 -15.62
CA VAL A 92 28.39 -0.95 -14.91
C VAL A 92 27.87 -0.19 -13.70
N LEU A 93 28.73 0.40 -12.87
CA LEU A 93 28.29 1.23 -11.75
C LEU A 93 27.43 2.40 -12.19
N ILE A 94 27.83 3.11 -13.25
CA ILE A 94 27.03 4.20 -13.83
C ILE A 94 25.67 3.66 -14.31
N ALA A 95 25.64 2.55 -15.05
CA ALA A 95 24.40 1.97 -15.57
C ALA A 95 23.45 1.51 -14.44
N LEU A 96 23.97 1.00 -13.32
CA LEU A 96 23.17 0.60 -12.18
C LEU A 96 22.76 1.79 -11.28
N ALA A 97 23.41 2.95 -11.42
CA ALA A 97 23.17 4.09 -10.56
C ALA A 97 21.76 4.69 -10.72
N GLY A 98 21.21 4.71 -11.93
CA GLY A 98 19.85 5.20 -12.16
C GLY A 98 18.79 4.34 -11.47
N PRO A 99 18.75 3.01 -11.74
CA PRO A 99 17.89 2.10 -10.99
C PRO A 99 18.14 2.16 -9.46
N GLY A 100 19.40 2.26 -9.03
CA GLY A 100 19.76 2.39 -7.62
C GLY A 100 19.21 3.66 -6.96
N ALA A 101 19.22 4.80 -7.67
CA ALA A 101 18.64 6.05 -7.17
C ALA A 101 17.12 5.95 -7.03
N ASN A 102 16.43 5.30 -7.95
CA ASN A 102 14.99 5.04 -7.83
C ASN A 102 14.66 4.09 -6.67
N PHE A 103 15.49 3.06 -6.45
CA PHE A 103 15.33 2.18 -5.30
C PHE A 103 15.52 2.93 -3.98
N LEU A 104 16.52 3.80 -3.88
CA LEU A 104 16.72 4.66 -2.71
C LEU A 104 15.54 5.62 -2.51
N LEU A 105 15.01 6.21 -3.59
CA LEU A 105 13.83 7.05 -3.53
C LEU A 105 12.61 6.28 -2.98
N ALA A 106 12.40 5.04 -3.41
CA ALA A 106 11.32 4.21 -2.90
C ALA A 106 11.43 3.96 -1.39
N ILE A 107 12.64 3.71 -0.89
CA ILE A 107 12.90 3.59 0.55
C ILE A 107 12.54 4.91 1.26
N VAL A 108 13.08 6.04 0.79
CA VAL A 108 12.83 7.35 1.41
C VAL A 108 11.34 7.68 1.44
N LEU A 109 10.61 7.44 0.33
CA LEU A 109 9.18 7.66 0.26
C LEU A 109 8.41 6.75 1.23
N GLY A 110 8.77 5.47 1.32
CA GLY A 110 8.18 4.53 2.28
C GLY A 110 8.37 4.98 3.74
N ILE A 111 9.56 5.49 4.07
CA ILE A 111 9.87 6.02 5.41
C ILE A 111 9.02 7.26 5.71
N VAL A 112 8.95 8.20 4.75
CA VAL A 112 8.14 9.41 4.90
C VAL A 112 6.66 9.07 5.06
N LEU A 113 6.13 8.13 4.27
CA LEU A 113 4.75 7.67 4.40
C LEU A 113 4.49 7.03 5.77
N ALA A 114 5.42 6.23 6.29
CA ALA A 114 5.30 5.65 7.63
C ALA A 114 5.24 6.74 8.73
N TRP A 115 6.01 7.83 8.60
CA TRP A 115 5.97 8.94 9.56
C TRP A 115 4.73 9.82 9.42
N VAL A 116 4.30 10.13 8.19
CA VAL A 116 3.07 10.90 7.94
C VAL A 116 1.83 10.12 8.42
N GLY A 117 1.85 8.81 8.21
CA GLY A 117 0.84 7.85 8.61
C GLY A 117 0.32 7.05 7.43
N ILE A 118 0.07 5.76 7.66
CA ILE A 118 -0.58 4.87 6.70
C ILE A 118 -2.06 4.79 7.07
N THR A 119 -2.91 5.29 6.18
CA THR A 119 -4.37 5.27 6.33
C THR A 119 -4.96 4.05 5.65
N SER A 120 -5.68 3.23 6.42
CA SER A 120 -6.35 2.03 5.92
C SER A 120 -7.86 2.10 6.22
N PRO A 121 -8.72 1.57 5.32
CA PRO A 121 -10.11 1.31 5.67
C PRO A 121 -10.18 0.41 6.91
N ASP A 122 -11.10 0.72 7.82
CA ASP A 122 -11.22 -0.01 9.07
C ASP A 122 -12.68 -0.09 9.52
N ALA A 123 -12.98 -1.01 10.43
CA ALA A 123 -14.30 -1.11 11.02
C ALA A 123 -14.63 0.13 11.86
N PRO A 124 -15.91 0.52 11.96
CA PRO A 124 -16.34 1.60 12.84
C PRO A 124 -15.87 1.40 14.27
N ASN A 125 -15.68 2.50 14.99
CA ASN A 125 -15.46 2.53 16.45
C ASN A 125 -16.75 2.32 17.26
N GLU A 126 -17.83 1.92 16.60
CA GLU A 126 -19.10 1.54 17.22
C GLU A 126 -19.10 0.06 17.58
N ILE A 127 -19.50 -0.25 18.81
CA ILE A 127 -19.71 -1.61 19.28
C ILE A 127 -21.11 -2.02 18.86
N GLY A 128 -21.21 -3.00 17.96
CA GLY A 128 -22.48 -3.50 17.47
C GLY A 128 -23.18 -4.38 18.50
N SER A 129 -22.44 -5.29 19.15
CA SER A 129 -22.96 -6.08 20.27
C SER A 129 -21.87 -6.47 21.26
N VAL A 130 -22.29 -6.68 22.51
CA VAL A 130 -21.46 -7.16 23.61
C VAL A 130 -21.97 -8.53 24.06
N ASP A 131 -21.11 -9.54 23.98
CA ASP A 131 -21.47 -10.90 24.40
C ASP A 131 -21.76 -10.94 25.90
N ALA A 132 -22.89 -11.55 26.26
CA ALA A 132 -23.29 -11.70 27.66
C ALA A 132 -22.27 -12.55 28.45
N GLY A 133 -21.85 -12.06 29.62
CA GLY A 133 -20.86 -12.71 30.47
C GLY A 133 -19.40 -12.56 29.99
N SER A 134 -19.17 -11.72 28.98
CA SER A 134 -17.82 -11.36 28.56
C SER A 134 -17.17 -10.33 29.50
N VAL A 135 -15.83 -10.25 29.46
CA VAL A 135 -15.06 -9.23 30.19
C VAL A 135 -15.51 -7.81 29.79
N ALA A 136 -15.85 -7.59 28.52
CA ALA A 136 -16.38 -6.31 28.07
C ALA A 136 -17.72 -5.96 28.75
N ALA A 137 -18.61 -6.93 28.91
CA ALA A 137 -19.87 -6.73 29.63
C ALA A 137 -19.64 -6.42 31.12
N GLU A 138 -18.68 -7.12 31.76
CA GLU A 138 -18.32 -6.89 33.17
C GLU A 138 -17.72 -5.50 33.41
N VAL A 139 -16.90 -5.02 32.47
CA VAL A 139 -16.35 -3.66 32.46
C VAL A 139 -17.43 -2.60 32.24
N GLY A 140 -18.56 -2.98 31.63
CA GLY A 140 -19.74 -2.14 31.46
C GLY A 140 -19.92 -1.57 30.06
N PHE A 141 -19.27 -2.13 29.04
CA PHE A 141 -19.61 -1.85 27.64
C PHE A 141 -21.03 -2.31 27.33
N GLN A 142 -21.71 -1.60 26.43
CA GLN A 142 -23.07 -1.87 25.99
C GLN A 142 -23.17 -1.84 24.46
N ASP A 143 -24.21 -2.48 23.94
CA ASP A 143 -24.55 -2.44 22.52
C ASP A 143 -24.80 -1.00 22.08
N GLY A 144 -24.23 -0.61 20.94
CA GLY A 144 -24.32 0.74 20.39
C GLY A 144 -23.34 1.76 20.98
N ASP A 145 -22.49 1.38 21.94
CA ASP A 145 -21.43 2.26 22.44
C ASP A 145 -20.48 2.67 21.32
N VAL A 146 -20.24 3.97 21.14
CA VAL A 146 -19.23 4.48 20.21
C VAL A 146 -17.97 4.86 20.99
N VAL A 147 -16.88 4.13 20.78
CA VAL A 147 -15.61 4.39 21.48
C VAL A 147 -14.93 5.63 20.89
N ILE A 148 -14.86 6.71 21.66
CA ILE A 148 -14.34 8.00 21.20
C ILE A 148 -12.94 8.32 21.72
N ALA A 149 -12.51 7.71 22.84
CA ALA A 149 -11.15 7.87 23.33
C ALA A 149 -10.66 6.70 24.21
N VAL A 150 -9.34 6.51 24.26
CA VAL A 150 -8.63 5.68 25.24
C VAL A 150 -7.50 6.51 25.84
N ASP A 151 -7.47 6.67 27.16
CA ASP A 151 -6.49 7.52 27.88
C ASP A 151 -6.31 8.91 27.23
N ASP A 152 -7.43 9.59 26.98
CA ASP A 152 -7.50 10.89 26.30
C ASP A 152 -7.02 10.90 24.83
N GLN A 153 -6.57 9.76 24.29
CA GLN A 153 -6.25 9.64 22.86
C GLN A 153 -7.51 9.37 22.04
N PRO A 154 -7.81 10.20 21.03
CA PRO A 154 -9.03 10.06 20.25
C PRO A 154 -9.02 8.78 19.41
N VAL A 155 -10.17 8.12 19.37
CA VAL A 155 -10.41 6.91 18.58
C VAL A 155 -11.43 7.22 17.49
N THR A 156 -11.08 6.88 16.25
CA THR A 156 -11.93 7.10 15.06
C THR A 156 -12.33 5.80 14.36
N ALA A 157 -11.71 4.69 14.72
CA ALA A 157 -11.99 3.38 14.13
C ALA A 157 -11.59 2.25 15.11
N ARG A 158 -12.06 1.03 14.85
CA ARG A 158 -11.83 -0.15 15.69
C ARG A 158 -10.36 -0.40 15.99
N SER A 159 -9.48 -0.35 14.98
CA SER A 159 -8.05 -0.60 15.17
C SER A 159 -7.42 0.43 16.10
N GLY A 160 -7.93 1.67 16.10
CA GLY A 160 -7.50 2.70 17.04
C GLY A 160 -7.88 2.36 18.48
N PHE A 161 -9.06 1.79 18.71
CA PHE A 161 -9.45 1.28 20.02
C PHE A 161 -8.54 0.12 20.45
N VAL A 162 -8.34 -0.88 19.58
CA VAL A 162 -7.53 -2.05 19.88
C VAL A 162 -6.09 -1.66 20.21
N LEU A 163 -5.44 -0.88 19.36
CA LEU A 163 -4.06 -0.43 19.57
C LEU A 163 -3.97 0.53 20.77
N GLY A 164 -4.98 1.37 20.97
CA GLY A 164 -5.07 2.25 22.13
C GLY A 164 -5.13 1.52 23.46
N ILE A 165 -5.50 0.22 23.49
CA ILE A 165 -5.44 -0.64 24.68
C ILE A 165 -4.16 -1.48 24.70
N VAL A 166 -3.78 -2.09 23.57
CA VAL A 166 -2.67 -3.06 23.50
C VAL A 166 -1.30 -2.39 23.54
N GLU A 167 -1.14 -1.23 22.90
CA GLU A 167 0.14 -0.50 22.79
C GLU A 167 0.22 0.66 23.80
N ARG A 168 -0.53 0.60 24.92
CA ARG A 168 -0.50 1.66 25.95
C ARG A 168 0.88 1.82 26.55
N GLU A 169 1.30 3.08 26.66
CA GLU A 169 2.50 3.47 27.40
C GLU A 169 2.23 3.65 28.90
N ASN A 170 0.99 4.00 29.27
CA ASN A 170 0.58 4.22 30.66
C ASN A 170 0.37 2.89 31.37
N PRO A 171 1.06 2.62 32.50
CA PRO A 171 0.84 1.41 33.29
C PRO A 171 -0.50 1.46 34.05
N GLY A 172 -1.08 0.29 34.35
CA GLY A 172 -2.32 0.14 35.11
C GLY A 172 -3.58 0.19 34.25
N ASP A 173 -4.72 0.48 34.87
CA ASP A 173 -6.03 0.48 34.23
C ASP A 173 -6.12 1.53 33.11
N ALA A 174 -6.89 1.23 32.06
CA ALA A 174 -7.16 2.15 30.95
C ALA A 174 -8.48 2.90 31.18
N SER A 175 -8.52 4.18 30.81
CA SER A 175 -9.74 4.98 30.76
C SER A 175 -10.29 4.96 29.34
N VAL A 176 -11.45 4.35 29.12
CA VAL A 176 -12.10 4.30 27.80
C VAL A 176 -13.35 5.15 27.83
N THR A 177 -13.39 6.19 27.00
CA THR A 177 -14.58 7.05 26.88
C THR A 177 -15.42 6.59 25.70
N VAL A 178 -16.69 6.31 25.98
CA VAL A 178 -17.69 5.92 24.99
C VAL A 178 -18.80 6.96 24.92
N LEU A 179 -19.37 7.16 23.74
CA LEU A 179 -20.61 7.88 23.56
C LEU A 179 -21.76 6.88 23.64
N ARG A 180 -22.58 7.01 24.69
CA ARG A 180 -23.77 6.19 24.94
C ARG A 180 -24.98 7.10 25.04
N ASP A 181 -25.98 6.89 24.18
CA ASP A 181 -27.18 7.75 24.12
C ASP A 181 -26.84 9.26 24.06
N GLN A 182 -25.84 9.62 23.26
CA GLN A 182 -25.32 11.00 23.12
C GLN A 182 -24.65 11.59 24.37
N SER A 183 -24.42 10.80 25.41
CA SER A 183 -23.70 11.20 26.61
C SER A 183 -22.34 10.50 26.68
N GLU A 184 -21.31 11.22 27.11
CA GLU A 184 -19.99 10.62 27.33
C GLU A 184 -20.00 9.82 28.64
N VAL A 185 -19.59 8.57 28.55
CA VAL A 185 -19.42 7.65 29.67
C VAL A 185 -17.99 7.16 29.68
N THR A 186 -17.29 7.33 30.79
CA THR A 186 -15.93 6.82 30.96
C THR A 186 -15.98 5.48 31.70
N LEU A 187 -15.44 4.45 31.06
CA LEU A 187 -15.28 3.10 31.59
C LEU A 187 -13.81 2.91 32.02
N THR A 188 -13.60 2.36 33.21
CA THR A 188 -12.27 1.94 33.67
C THR A 188 -12.07 0.49 33.31
N VAL A 189 -11.15 0.21 32.38
CA VAL A 189 -10.80 -1.15 31.95
C VAL A 189 -9.59 -1.61 32.76
N PRO A 190 -9.72 -2.64 33.62
CA PRO A 190 -8.58 -3.13 34.39
C PRO A 190 -7.47 -3.68 33.47
N GLU A 191 -6.20 -3.52 33.86
CA GLU A 191 -5.08 -4.07 33.06
C GLU A 191 -5.20 -5.58 32.83
N SER A 192 -5.73 -6.32 33.82
CA SER A 192 -5.98 -7.76 33.70
C SER A 192 -7.04 -8.13 32.66
N ALA A 193 -7.88 -7.18 32.23
CA ALA A 193 -8.94 -7.39 31.26
C ALA A 193 -8.49 -7.18 29.80
N PHE A 194 -7.31 -6.58 29.54
CA PHE A 194 -6.92 -6.16 28.19
C PHE A 194 -6.87 -7.30 27.16
N THR A 195 -6.36 -8.46 27.57
CA THR A 195 -6.24 -9.64 26.69
C THR A 195 -7.60 -10.13 26.22
N ASP A 196 -8.57 -10.18 27.14
CA ASP A 196 -9.86 -10.82 26.90
C ASP A 196 -10.96 -9.81 26.49
N LEU A 197 -10.70 -8.51 26.63
CA LEU A 197 -11.66 -7.44 26.36
C LEU A 197 -12.34 -7.59 24.99
N PHE A 198 -11.55 -7.87 23.95
CA PHE A 198 -12.04 -7.91 22.57
C PHE A 198 -12.73 -9.23 22.20
N THR A 199 -12.69 -10.25 23.06
CA THR A 199 -13.34 -11.54 22.78
C THR A 199 -14.86 -11.42 22.76
N GLY A 200 -15.41 -10.53 23.60
CA GLY A 200 -16.85 -10.28 23.71
C GLY A 200 -17.38 -9.10 22.90
N LEU A 201 -16.52 -8.37 22.17
CA LEU A 201 -16.94 -7.21 21.39
C LEU A 201 -17.16 -7.58 19.93
N ARG A 202 -18.30 -7.20 19.38
CA ARG A 202 -18.59 -7.30 17.94
C ARG A 202 -18.69 -5.91 17.35
N PHE A 203 -18.02 -5.70 16.23
CA PHE A 203 -18.04 -4.43 15.50
C PHE A 203 -18.80 -4.62 14.19
N PRO A 204 -19.77 -3.75 13.87
CA PRO A 204 -20.53 -3.87 12.64
C PRO A 204 -19.62 -3.46 11.49
N PHE A 205 -19.07 -4.43 10.77
CA PHE A 205 -18.32 -4.17 9.54
C PHE A 205 -19.08 -4.76 8.36
N PRO A 206 -19.94 -3.97 7.69
CA PRO A 206 -20.88 -4.51 6.72
C PRO A 206 -20.15 -5.08 5.49
N PRO A 207 -20.65 -6.17 4.89
CA PRO A 207 -20.06 -6.83 3.74
C PRO A 207 -20.32 -6.05 2.43
N ILE A 208 -19.90 -4.78 2.38
CA ILE A 208 -20.08 -3.91 1.21
C ILE A 208 -18.73 -3.72 0.52
N ILE A 209 -18.72 -3.96 -0.79
CA ILE A 209 -17.53 -3.85 -1.63
C ILE A 209 -17.17 -2.37 -1.80
N GLY A 210 -15.98 -1.98 -1.32
CA GLY A 210 -15.44 -0.63 -1.44
C GLY A 210 -14.48 -0.45 -2.60
N ASP A 211 -13.79 -1.52 -2.99
CA ASP A 211 -12.88 -1.53 -4.14
C ASP A 211 -12.97 -2.88 -4.87
N VAL A 212 -12.75 -2.85 -6.19
CA VAL A 212 -12.67 -4.04 -7.04
C VAL A 212 -11.44 -3.91 -7.94
N ALA A 213 -10.41 -4.70 -7.67
CA ALA A 213 -9.16 -4.62 -8.40
C ALA A 213 -9.31 -5.17 -9.82
N ILE A 214 -8.83 -4.42 -10.83
CA ILE A 214 -8.91 -4.81 -12.24
C ILE A 214 -8.15 -6.13 -12.47
N GLY A 215 -8.72 -7.03 -13.28
CA GLY A 215 -8.10 -8.31 -13.65
C GLY A 215 -8.23 -9.41 -12.59
N THR A 216 -9.01 -9.18 -11.52
CA THR A 216 -9.26 -10.18 -10.47
C THR A 216 -10.53 -11.01 -10.75
N PRO A 217 -10.75 -12.12 -10.02
CA PRO A 217 -12.00 -12.88 -10.13
C PRO A 217 -13.25 -12.02 -9.89
N ALA A 218 -13.23 -11.12 -8.91
CA ALA A 218 -14.33 -10.20 -8.63
C ALA A 218 -14.64 -9.27 -9.81
N TYR A 219 -13.60 -8.68 -10.41
CA TYR A 219 -13.74 -7.83 -11.58
C TYR A 219 -14.34 -8.60 -12.76
N SER A 220 -13.84 -9.81 -12.99
CA SER A 220 -14.29 -10.67 -14.09
C SER A 220 -15.74 -11.15 -13.90
N ALA A 221 -16.15 -11.37 -12.66
CA ALA A 221 -17.53 -11.71 -12.29
C ALA A 221 -18.49 -10.50 -12.33
N GLY A 222 -17.99 -9.29 -12.56
CA GLY A 222 -18.81 -8.08 -12.67
C GLY A 222 -19.30 -7.52 -11.34
N LEU A 223 -18.59 -7.85 -10.23
CA LEU A 223 -18.78 -7.17 -8.96
C LEU A 223 -18.38 -5.70 -9.08
N LYS A 224 -19.06 -4.85 -8.32
CA LYS A 224 -18.88 -3.40 -8.37
C LYS A 224 -18.76 -2.83 -6.96
N VAL A 225 -18.09 -1.68 -6.88
CA VAL A 225 -18.12 -0.83 -5.68
C VAL A 225 -19.57 -0.49 -5.34
N GLY A 226 -19.94 -0.65 -4.07
CA GLY A 226 -21.27 -0.45 -3.54
C GLY A 226 -22.14 -1.71 -3.48
N ASP A 227 -21.71 -2.83 -4.07
CA ASP A 227 -22.42 -4.10 -3.92
C ASP A 227 -22.37 -4.55 -2.46
N ARG A 228 -23.53 -4.84 -1.85
CA ARG A 228 -23.63 -5.48 -0.54
C ARG A 228 -23.74 -6.99 -0.75
N VAL A 229 -22.78 -7.75 -0.26
CA VAL A 229 -22.86 -9.21 -0.26
C VAL A 229 -23.79 -9.66 0.86
N THR A 230 -24.84 -10.40 0.52
CA THR A 230 -25.87 -10.87 1.45
C THR A 230 -25.72 -12.35 1.78
N SER A 231 -25.08 -13.13 0.90
CA SER A 231 -24.83 -14.55 1.12
C SER A 231 -23.64 -15.05 0.30
N ILE A 232 -23.04 -16.14 0.76
CA ILE A 232 -22.07 -16.93 0.00
C ILE A 232 -22.58 -18.37 -0.02
N ASN A 233 -22.84 -18.89 -1.22
CA ASN A 233 -23.63 -20.09 -1.43
C ASN A 233 -24.99 -19.95 -0.73
N ASP A 234 -25.38 -20.96 0.05
CA ASP A 234 -26.62 -20.96 0.83
C ASP A 234 -26.47 -20.32 2.22
N ASN A 235 -25.28 -19.81 2.56
CA ASN A 235 -25.01 -19.20 3.86
C ASN A 235 -25.25 -17.69 3.81
N ALA A 236 -26.21 -17.20 4.58
CA ALA A 236 -26.37 -15.77 4.83
C ALA A 236 -25.16 -15.24 5.61
N ILE A 237 -24.73 -14.02 5.29
CA ILE A 237 -23.63 -13.34 5.98
C ILE A 237 -24.09 -11.97 6.46
N GLU A 238 -23.50 -11.51 7.57
CA GLU A 238 -23.84 -10.21 8.17
C GLU A 238 -22.64 -9.27 8.24
N SER A 239 -21.42 -9.81 8.22
CA SER A 239 -20.19 -9.05 8.31
C SER A 239 -19.19 -9.34 7.19
N TRP A 240 -18.30 -8.37 6.96
CA TRP A 240 -17.13 -8.52 6.10
C TRP A 240 -16.20 -9.64 6.58
N THR A 241 -16.16 -9.90 7.90
CA THR A 241 -15.37 -10.98 8.49
C THR A 241 -15.90 -12.34 8.04
N ASP A 242 -17.20 -12.58 8.14
CA ASP A 242 -17.85 -13.82 7.69
C ASP A 242 -17.61 -14.03 6.19
N MET A 243 -17.76 -12.95 5.42
CA MET A 243 -17.50 -12.95 3.99
C MET A 243 -16.06 -13.39 3.69
N THR A 244 -15.09 -12.80 4.39
CA THR A 244 -13.66 -13.05 4.19
C THR A 244 -13.30 -14.49 4.55
N GLU A 245 -13.83 -15.03 5.65
CA GLU A 245 -13.60 -16.41 6.08
C GLU A 245 -14.12 -17.44 5.06
N LEU A 246 -15.36 -17.24 4.58
CA LEU A 246 -15.96 -18.10 3.56
C LEU A 246 -15.23 -18.03 2.22
N ILE A 247 -14.75 -16.84 1.80
CA ILE A 247 -13.95 -16.71 0.57
C ILE A 247 -12.60 -17.43 0.72
N ARG A 248 -11.91 -17.21 1.85
CA ARG A 248 -10.57 -17.77 2.09
C ARG A 248 -10.56 -19.29 2.16
N SER A 249 -11.62 -19.89 2.70
CA SER A 249 -11.77 -21.34 2.84
C SER A 249 -12.17 -22.08 1.55
N ASN A 250 -12.48 -21.36 0.47
CA ASN A 250 -12.89 -21.94 -0.82
C ASN A 250 -11.94 -21.55 -1.97
N PRO A 251 -10.62 -21.81 -1.89
CA PRO A 251 -9.70 -21.52 -2.99
C PRO A 251 -10.00 -22.41 -4.21
N ASP A 252 -9.98 -21.81 -5.40
CA ASP A 252 -10.17 -22.47 -6.69
C ASP A 252 -11.50 -23.23 -6.84
N GLN A 253 -12.48 -22.93 -5.99
CA GLN A 253 -13.83 -23.50 -6.00
C GLN A 253 -14.86 -22.42 -6.33
N GLU A 254 -15.79 -22.72 -7.23
CA GLU A 254 -16.87 -21.78 -7.54
C GLU A 254 -17.78 -21.59 -6.32
N ILE A 255 -18.01 -20.33 -5.96
CA ILE A 255 -18.97 -19.92 -4.94
C ILE A 255 -20.02 -19.01 -5.57
N GLN A 256 -21.25 -19.07 -5.05
CA GLN A 256 -22.34 -18.20 -5.48
C GLN A 256 -22.48 -17.02 -4.51
N LEU A 257 -22.14 -15.82 -4.96
CA LEU A 257 -22.34 -14.62 -4.14
C LEU A 257 -23.76 -14.08 -4.35
N GLY A 258 -24.57 -14.10 -3.30
CA GLY A 258 -25.78 -13.29 -3.24
C GLY A 258 -25.38 -11.84 -2.99
N ILE A 259 -25.75 -10.91 -3.87
CA ILE A 259 -25.48 -9.48 -3.70
C ILE A 259 -26.75 -8.66 -3.84
N SER A 260 -26.80 -7.54 -3.13
CA SER A 260 -27.78 -6.47 -3.32
C SER A 260 -27.10 -5.24 -3.92
N ARG A 261 -27.63 -4.77 -5.05
CA ARG A 261 -27.17 -3.59 -5.79
C ARG A 261 -28.39 -2.77 -6.18
N GLU A 262 -28.48 -1.53 -5.70
CA GLU A 262 -29.63 -0.63 -5.94
C GLU A 262 -30.98 -1.31 -5.61
N ASP A 263 -31.07 -1.94 -4.44
CA ASP A 263 -32.25 -2.69 -3.94
C ASP A 263 -32.67 -3.90 -4.80
N LYS A 264 -31.82 -4.34 -5.73
CA LYS A 264 -32.03 -5.56 -6.53
C LYS A 264 -31.06 -6.65 -6.10
N ASN A 265 -31.58 -7.86 -5.97
CA ASN A 265 -30.78 -9.02 -5.61
C ASN A 265 -30.26 -9.72 -6.86
N PHE A 266 -28.99 -10.09 -6.85
CA PHE A 266 -28.31 -10.86 -7.89
C PHE A 266 -27.59 -12.04 -7.26
N ILE A 267 -27.43 -13.10 -8.04
CA ILE A 267 -26.53 -14.21 -7.69
C ILE A 267 -25.39 -14.17 -8.71
N VAL A 268 -24.17 -14.02 -8.21
CA VAL A 268 -22.96 -13.88 -9.00
C VAL A 268 -22.04 -15.08 -8.73
N PRO A 269 -21.91 -16.02 -9.68
CA PRO A 269 -20.93 -17.08 -9.55
C PRO A 269 -19.52 -16.49 -9.70
N VAL A 270 -18.61 -16.89 -8.82
CA VAL A 270 -17.22 -16.46 -8.86
C VAL A 270 -16.30 -17.55 -8.32
N VAL A 271 -15.09 -17.64 -8.83
CA VAL A 271 -14.07 -18.60 -8.37
C VAL A 271 -12.96 -17.83 -7.65
N PRO A 272 -12.82 -17.92 -6.32
CA PRO A 272 -11.69 -17.34 -5.60
C PRO A 272 -10.39 -17.92 -6.11
N MET A 273 -9.42 -17.06 -6.41
CA MET A 273 -8.09 -17.48 -6.81
C MET A 273 -7.31 -18.00 -5.60
N GLY A 274 -6.79 -19.23 -5.67
CA GLY A 274 -5.91 -19.77 -4.65
C GLY A 274 -4.59 -19.02 -4.57
N VAL A 275 -4.22 -18.55 -3.37
CA VAL A 275 -2.93 -17.92 -3.09
C VAL A 275 -2.26 -18.67 -1.95
N GLU A 276 -1.09 -19.26 -2.24
CA GLU A 276 -0.28 -19.96 -1.26
C GLU A 276 0.49 -18.97 -0.38
N ASN A 277 0.36 -19.12 0.93
CA ASN A 277 1.10 -18.36 1.93
C ASN A 277 1.52 -19.29 3.07
N ASN A 278 2.83 -19.42 3.32
CA ASN A 278 3.38 -20.30 4.37
C ASN A 278 2.87 -21.76 4.33
N GLY A 279 2.62 -22.31 3.14
CA GLY A 279 2.12 -23.68 2.96
C GLY A 279 0.60 -23.84 3.11
N GLU A 280 -0.14 -22.75 3.34
CA GLU A 280 -1.60 -22.72 3.33
C GLU A 280 -2.10 -22.03 2.07
N VAL A 281 -3.05 -22.65 1.35
CA VAL A 281 -3.69 -22.04 0.17
C VAL A 281 -4.98 -21.37 0.63
N THR A 282 -5.10 -20.07 0.36
CA THR A 282 -6.27 -19.27 0.73
C THR A 282 -6.90 -18.62 -0.50
N GLY A 283 -8.23 -18.65 -0.58
CA GLY A 283 -8.98 -18.03 -1.68
C GLY A 283 -8.98 -16.50 -1.60
N ARG A 284 -8.86 -15.83 -2.75
CA ARG A 284 -8.97 -14.37 -2.87
C ARG A 284 -9.81 -13.96 -4.06
N LEU A 285 -10.64 -12.92 -3.86
CA LEU A 285 -11.47 -12.34 -4.91
C LEU A 285 -10.93 -11.02 -5.50
N GLY A 286 -10.06 -10.31 -4.78
CA GLY A 286 -9.58 -8.99 -5.19
C GLY A 286 -10.58 -7.86 -4.93
N ILE A 287 -11.25 -7.92 -3.78
CA ILE A 287 -12.19 -6.91 -3.30
C ILE A 287 -11.68 -6.30 -2.00
N GLY A 288 -11.82 -4.98 -1.87
CA GLY A 288 -11.56 -4.25 -0.64
C GLY A 288 -12.87 -3.89 0.06
N ALA A 289 -12.83 -3.82 1.39
CA ALA A 289 -13.98 -3.36 2.17
C ALA A 289 -14.28 -1.88 1.89
N THR A 290 -15.55 -1.52 1.83
CA THR A 290 -15.93 -0.12 1.96
C THR A 290 -15.85 0.27 3.43
N SER A 291 -15.34 1.46 3.71
CA SER A 291 -15.55 2.09 5.01
C SER A 291 -15.48 3.60 4.87
N GLU A 292 -16.43 4.29 5.48
CA GLU A 292 -16.32 5.74 5.70
C GLU A 292 -15.31 6.05 6.82
N GLN A 293 -14.98 5.04 7.64
CA GLN A 293 -14.00 5.16 8.71
C GLN A 293 -12.63 4.67 8.24
N THR A 294 -11.60 5.41 8.64
CA THR A 294 -10.23 5.04 8.36
C THR A 294 -9.40 5.12 9.63
N PHE A 295 -8.48 4.17 9.79
CA PHE A 295 -7.46 4.25 10.82
C PHE A 295 -6.14 4.69 10.21
N THR A 296 -5.52 5.71 10.80
CA THR A 296 -4.19 6.17 10.38
C THR A 296 -3.15 5.81 11.43
N ARG A 297 -2.32 4.81 11.14
CA ARG A 297 -1.20 4.45 12.00
C ARG A 297 0.02 5.28 11.63
N ARG A 298 0.57 6.02 12.61
CA ARG A 298 1.86 6.71 12.48
C ARG A 298 2.93 5.92 13.20
N PHE A 299 4.05 5.72 12.53
CA PHE A 299 5.18 4.97 13.07
C PHE A 299 6.20 5.91 13.71
N GLY A 300 6.82 5.48 14.81
CA GLY A 300 7.91 6.23 15.44
C GLY A 300 9.10 6.39 14.51
N PHE A 301 10.07 7.27 14.84
CA PHE A 301 11.19 7.57 13.93
C PHE A 301 11.94 6.31 13.46
N GLY A 302 12.44 5.49 14.40
CA GLY A 302 13.19 4.28 14.08
C GLY A 302 12.34 3.18 13.43
N GLU A 303 11.11 3.02 13.90
CA GLU A 303 10.16 2.05 13.34
C GLU A 303 9.79 2.39 11.89
N GLY A 304 9.53 3.67 11.60
CA GLY A 304 9.24 4.15 10.25
C GLY A 304 10.38 3.89 9.27
N VAL A 305 11.65 3.99 9.72
CA VAL A 305 12.82 3.60 8.90
C VAL A 305 12.75 2.11 8.53
N VAL A 306 12.47 1.25 9.50
CA VAL A 306 12.36 -0.20 9.29
C VAL A 306 11.19 -0.55 8.38
N VAL A 307 10.00 0.00 8.65
CA VAL A 307 8.77 -0.25 7.89
C VAL A 307 8.94 0.22 6.44
N GLY A 308 9.39 1.45 6.22
CA GLY A 308 9.58 2.00 4.88
C GLY A 308 10.62 1.22 4.06
N THR A 309 11.73 0.83 4.68
CA THR A 309 12.77 0.03 4.02
C THR A 309 12.25 -1.37 3.67
N ARG A 310 11.57 -2.02 4.61
CA ARG A 310 10.98 -3.36 4.40
C ARG A 310 9.94 -3.34 3.29
N ALA A 311 9.08 -2.33 3.25
CA ALA A 311 8.08 -2.17 2.19
C ALA A 311 8.73 -2.07 0.80
N ALA A 312 9.79 -1.26 0.66
CA ALA A 312 10.53 -1.15 -0.60
C ALA A 312 11.17 -2.48 -1.02
N LEU A 313 11.78 -3.21 -0.09
CA LEU A 313 12.38 -4.53 -0.37
C LEU A 313 11.31 -5.57 -0.74
N MET A 314 10.18 -5.59 -0.05
CA MET A 314 9.05 -6.45 -0.39
C MET A 314 8.53 -6.14 -1.79
N ALA A 315 8.38 -4.87 -2.16
CA ALA A 315 7.95 -4.48 -3.50
C ALA A 315 8.88 -5.02 -4.61
N VAL A 316 10.20 -4.94 -4.39
CA VAL A 316 11.19 -5.51 -5.30
C VAL A 316 11.07 -7.04 -5.35
N GLY A 317 10.99 -7.70 -4.18
CA GLY A 317 10.84 -9.15 -4.09
C GLY A 317 9.61 -9.67 -4.81
N MET A 318 8.46 -9.01 -4.61
CA MET A 318 7.21 -9.32 -5.31
C MET A 318 7.36 -9.20 -6.81
N THR A 319 8.03 -8.14 -7.29
CA THR A 319 8.25 -7.94 -8.73
C THR A 319 9.03 -9.10 -9.34
N PHE A 320 10.13 -9.53 -8.69
CA PHE A 320 10.92 -10.67 -9.16
C PHE A 320 10.16 -12.00 -9.03
N GLN A 321 9.37 -12.17 -7.97
CA GLN A 321 8.50 -13.34 -7.81
C GLN A 321 7.46 -13.42 -8.93
N SER A 322 6.80 -12.30 -9.28
CA SER A 322 5.84 -12.22 -10.37
C SER A 322 6.48 -12.50 -11.74
N ILE A 323 7.71 -12.01 -11.98
CA ILE A 323 8.44 -12.34 -13.21
C ILE A 323 8.81 -13.84 -13.22
N GLY A 324 9.27 -14.37 -12.10
CA GLY A 324 9.64 -15.78 -11.95
C GLY A 324 8.47 -16.73 -12.20
N SER A 325 7.30 -16.43 -11.65
CA SER A 325 6.09 -17.24 -11.82
C SER A 325 5.59 -17.27 -13.26
N LEU A 326 5.79 -16.18 -14.02
CA LEU A 326 5.48 -16.14 -15.46
C LEU A 326 6.39 -17.05 -16.28
N VAL A 327 7.66 -17.18 -15.91
CA VAL A 327 8.63 -18.01 -16.63
C VAL A 327 8.48 -19.49 -16.29
N THR A 328 8.16 -19.82 -15.03
CA THR A 328 8.03 -21.21 -14.58
C THR A 328 6.65 -21.82 -14.86
N GLY A 329 5.73 -21.07 -15.47
CA GLY A 329 4.36 -21.51 -15.75
C GLY A 329 3.47 -21.64 -14.52
N GLY A 330 3.93 -21.17 -13.35
CA GLY A 330 3.15 -21.12 -12.11
C GLY A 330 2.15 -19.97 -12.07
N ALA A 331 2.29 -18.98 -12.97
CA ALA A 331 1.33 -17.91 -13.14
C ALA A 331 0.70 -17.93 -14.54
N SER A 332 -0.63 -18.05 -14.61
CA SER A 332 -1.33 -17.73 -15.85
C SER A 332 -1.21 -16.22 -16.10
N LEU A 333 -1.19 -15.79 -17.37
CA LEU A 333 -1.12 -14.37 -17.79
C LEU A 333 -2.20 -13.46 -17.15
N SER A 334 -3.21 -14.03 -16.48
CA SER A 334 -4.20 -13.29 -15.68
C SER A 334 -3.69 -12.80 -14.31
N GLN A 335 -2.57 -13.31 -13.80
CA GLN A 335 -2.02 -12.97 -12.48
C GLN A 335 -1.07 -11.77 -12.45
N VAL A 336 -0.83 -11.12 -13.61
CA VAL A 336 0.12 -9.98 -13.76
C VAL A 336 -0.52 -8.64 -13.38
N SER A 337 -1.61 -8.64 -12.62
CA SER A 337 -2.27 -7.41 -12.18
C SER A 337 -1.67 -6.88 -10.88
N GLY A 338 -0.49 -6.25 -10.98
CA GLY A 338 0.06 -5.24 -10.07
C GLY A 338 0.17 -5.51 -8.55
N PRO A 339 0.70 -4.55 -7.78
CA PRO A 339 0.94 -4.69 -6.33
C PRO A 339 -0.34 -4.75 -5.46
N VAL A 340 -1.53 -4.69 -6.08
CA VAL A 340 -2.83 -4.61 -5.37
C VAL A 340 -3.40 -6.01 -5.07
N ALA A 341 -2.76 -7.08 -5.53
CA ALA A 341 -3.10 -8.46 -5.14
C ALA A 341 -2.81 -8.78 -3.65
N ILE A 342 -2.11 -7.87 -2.95
CA ILE A 342 -1.83 -7.97 -1.51
C ILE A 342 -2.62 -6.92 -0.73
N ILE A 343 -3.95 -6.99 -0.78
CA ILE A 343 -4.80 -6.67 0.37
C ILE A 343 -5.93 -7.70 0.36
#